data_AF-A0A970T6M2-F1
#
_entry.id   AF-A0A970T6M2-F1
#
_cell.length_a   1.000
_cell.length_b   1.000
_cell.length_c   1.000
_cell.angle_alpha   90.00
_cell.angle_beta   90.00
_cell.angle_gamma   90.00
#
_symmetry.space_group_name_H-M   'P 1'
#
loop_
_entity.id
_entity.type
_entity.pdbx_description
1 polymer ?
#
loop_
_entity_poly.entity_id
_entity_poly.type
_entity_poly.pdbx_seq_one_letter_code
_entity_poly.pdbx_strand_id
1 'polypeptide(L)'
;MNKLLDFIDSIALDPGNQWFIDKLVAKYAPSFHSDPKDIMRIEKYLGLDYALDTWDSTANYSFVEDETLRNQLISDNREMLRYRFGTRSHRVDFFEVCRYALLQMELMLNYYFDRTCVDIEELKERIQGANPKLETSNWSSVDAIPFFAKLSTLVSEQKITPKLKNTVENIRKARNHQSHRGTDANIVDIEAYQQGLLSQGLRIAEDGDIDWKAAVANKDTNGTYTAIRQSPDYYKFKFSLFLEKQPFDKVIRAVSELSTILSNE
;
A
#
# COMPACT_ATOMS: atom_id res chain seq x y z
N MET A 1 -6.57 -33.65 -39.62
CA MET A 1 -6.52 -33.79 -38.15
C MET A 1 -7.88 -34.19 -37.59
N ASN A 2 -8.98 -33.51 -37.94
CA ASN A 2 -10.33 -33.84 -37.48
C ASN A 2 -10.74 -35.30 -37.75
N LYS A 3 -10.48 -35.84 -38.95
CA LYS A 3 -10.78 -37.24 -39.28
C LYS A 3 -10.10 -38.29 -38.38
N LEU A 4 -8.95 -37.96 -37.78
CA LEU A 4 -8.25 -38.86 -36.86
C LEU A 4 -8.90 -38.83 -35.48
N LEU A 5 -9.34 -37.65 -35.05
CA LEU A 5 -10.06 -37.47 -33.78
C LEU A 5 -11.44 -38.14 -33.86
N ASP A 6 -12.18 -37.93 -34.95
CA ASP A 6 -13.47 -38.58 -35.19
C ASP A 6 -13.33 -40.12 -35.21
N PHE A 7 -12.22 -40.62 -35.74
CA PHE A 7 -11.92 -42.06 -35.74
C PHE A 7 -11.59 -42.59 -34.34
N ILE A 8 -10.80 -41.86 -33.55
CA ILE A 8 -10.49 -42.21 -32.16
C ILE A 8 -11.77 -42.21 -31.31
N ASP A 9 -12.63 -41.20 -31.50
CA ASP A 9 -13.92 -41.10 -30.80
C ASP A 9 -14.85 -42.27 -31.18
N SER A 10 -14.87 -42.66 -32.46
CA SER A 10 -15.65 -43.81 -32.91
C SER A 10 -15.20 -45.14 -32.29
N ILE A 11 -13.89 -45.29 -32.02
CA ILE A 11 -13.33 -46.49 -31.37
C ILE A 11 -13.60 -46.47 -29.86
N ALA A 12 -13.53 -45.29 -29.23
CA ALA A 12 -13.72 -45.11 -27.80
C ALA A 12 -15.18 -45.30 -27.34
N LEU A 13 -16.15 -45.13 -28.24
CA LEU A 13 -17.58 -45.31 -27.95
C LEU A 13 -18.03 -46.78 -27.89
N ASP A 14 -17.19 -47.72 -28.33
CA ASP A 14 -17.48 -49.16 -28.23
C ASP A 14 -17.06 -49.70 -26.85
N PRO A 15 -17.99 -50.24 -26.04
CA PRO A 15 -17.70 -50.80 -24.73
C PRO A 15 -16.65 -51.92 -24.73
N GLY A 16 -16.45 -52.61 -25.85
CA GLY A 16 -15.42 -53.64 -26.01
C GLY A 16 -13.98 -53.10 -26.14
N ASN A 17 -13.83 -51.78 -26.33
CA ASN A 17 -12.55 -51.13 -26.61
C ASN A 17 -11.95 -50.38 -25.41
N GLN A 18 -12.41 -50.67 -24.19
CA GLN A 18 -11.87 -50.06 -22.96
C GLN A 18 -10.33 -50.19 -22.87
N TRP A 19 -9.78 -51.33 -23.31
CA TRP A 19 -8.33 -51.57 -23.35
C TRP A 19 -7.54 -50.55 -24.19
N PHE A 20 -8.16 -49.98 -25.23
CA PHE A 20 -7.56 -48.99 -26.11
C PHE A 20 -7.49 -47.63 -25.42
N ILE A 21 -8.58 -47.24 -24.74
CA ILE A 21 -8.66 -46.03 -23.91
C ILE A 21 -7.60 -46.10 -22.81
N ASP A 22 -7.52 -47.22 -22.10
CA ASP A 22 -6.58 -47.41 -20.99
C ASP A 22 -5.12 -47.29 -21.46
N LYS A 23 -4.79 -47.82 -22.65
CA LYS A 23 -3.44 -47.67 -23.24
C LYS A 23 -3.16 -46.26 -23.73
N LEU A 24 -4.16 -45.55 -24.24
CA LEU A 24 -4.03 -44.16 -24.69
C LEU A 24 -3.75 -43.24 -23.49
N VAL A 25 -4.52 -43.41 -22.42
CA VAL A 25 -4.30 -42.72 -21.14
C VAL A 25 -2.93 -43.08 -20.57
N ALA A 26 -2.56 -44.35 -20.48
CA ALA A 26 -1.25 -44.75 -19.96
C ALA A 26 -0.06 -44.20 -20.77
N LYS A 27 -0.23 -44.00 -22.08
CA LYS A 27 0.84 -43.52 -22.98
C LYS A 27 0.96 -42.00 -23.03
N TYR A 28 -0.14 -41.26 -22.87
CA TYR A 28 -0.19 -39.80 -23.08
C TYR A 28 -0.61 -38.99 -21.84
N ALA A 29 -1.25 -39.60 -20.84
CA ALA A 29 -1.55 -38.97 -19.55
C ALA A 29 -0.43 -38.96 -18.47
N PRO A 30 0.76 -39.59 -18.62
CA PRO A 30 1.83 -39.45 -17.61
C PRO A 30 2.34 -38.01 -17.41
N SER A 31 1.94 -37.07 -18.26
CA SER A 31 2.27 -35.65 -18.14
C SER A 31 1.27 -34.83 -17.30
N PHE A 32 0.18 -35.43 -16.83
CA PHE A 32 -0.77 -34.80 -15.88
C PHE A 32 -0.72 -35.50 -14.50
N HIS A 33 0.48 -35.59 -13.92
CA HIS A 33 0.61 -35.75 -12.48
C HIS A 33 0.57 -34.36 -11.85
N SER A 34 -0.62 -33.88 -11.47
CA SER A 34 -0.70 -32.78 -10.49
C SER A 34 -0.21 -33.33 -9.15
N ASP A 35 1.01 -32.95 -8.76
CA ASP A 35 1.56 -33.26 -7.42
C ASP A 35 0.50 -32.84 -6.38
N PRO A 36 0.15 -33.68 -5.39
CA PRO A 36 -0.72 -33.29 -4.28
C PRO A 36 -0.33 -31.94 -3.64
N LYS A 37 0.95 -31.56 -3.68
CA LYS A 37 1.41 -30.22 -3.27
C LYS A 37 0.93 -29.10 -4.17
N ASP A 38 0.80 -29.33 -5.47
CA ASP A 38 0.27 -28.36 -6.42
C ASP A 38 -1.24 -28.21 -6.27
N ILE A 39 -1.96 -29.31 -5.97
CA ILE A 39 -3.39 -29.25 -5.61
C ILE A 39 -3.60 -28.48 -4.30
N MET A 40 -2.83 -28.77 -3.25
CA MET A 40 -2.86 -28.01 -1.99
C MET A 40 -2.54 -26.52 -2.17
N ARG A 41 -1.60 -26.19 -3.07
CA ARG A 41 -1.32 -24.80 -3.42
C ARG A 41 -2.54 -24.17 -4.08
N ILE A 42 -3.14 -24.81 -5.07
CA ILE A 42 -4.34 -24.34 -5.76
C ILE A 42 -5.51 -24.15 -4.77
N GLU A 43 -5.75 -25.09 -3.87
CA GLU A 43 -6.79 -24.98 -2.83
C GLU A 43 -6.49 -23.85 -1.84
N LYS A 44 -5.24 -23.68 -1.42
CA LYS A 44 -4.82 -22.54 -0.58
C LYS A 44 -5.00 -21.21 -1.32
N TYR A 45 -4.66 -21.14 -2.61
CA TYR A 45 -4.83 -19.95 -3.44
C TYR A 45 -6.31 -19.61 -3.64
N LEU A 46 -7.17 -20.60 -3.92
CA LEU A 46 -8.61 -20.41 -4.06
C LEU A 46 -9.29 -20.08 -2.72
N GLY A 47 -8.80 -20.65 -1.62
CA GLY A 47 -9.29 -20.35 -0.27
C GLY A 47 -8.93 -18.93 0.20
N LEU A 48 -7.79 -18.38 -0.23
CA LEU A 48 -7.40 -17.00 0.07
C LEU A 48 -8.31 -15.98 -0.62
N ASP A 49 -8.73 -16.23 -1.86
CA ASP A 49 -9.67 -15.35 -2.58
C ASP A 49 -11.04 -15.32 -1.88
N TYR A 50 -11.57 -16.50 -1.55
CA TYR A 50 -12.85 -16.60 -0.83
C TYR A 50 -12.77 -15.97 0.57
N ALA A 51 -11.66 -16.14 1.28
CA ALA A 51 -11.43 -15.51 2.57
C ALA A 51 -11.37 -13.98 2.44
N LEU A 52 -10.68 -13.43 1.44
CA LEU A 52 -10.58 -11.99 1.23
C LEU A 52 -11.91 -11.33 0.84
N ASP A 53 -12.75 -12.04 0.08
CA ASP A 53 -14.08 -11.57 -0.28
C ASP A 53 -15.07 -11.59 0.88
N THR A 54 -14.80 -12.43 1.89
CA THR A 54 -15.60 -12.57 3.10
C THR A 54 -15.00 -11.87 4.32
N TRP A 55 -13.77 -11.36 4.24
CA TRP A 55 -13.13 -10.62 5.31
C TRP A 55 -13.73 -9.22 5.49
N ASP A 56 -13.87 -8.87 6.76
CA ASP A 56 -14.12 -7.51 7.17
C ASP A 56 -12.92 -6.64 6.79
N SER A 57 -13.21 -5.41 6.35
CA SER A 57 -12.18 -4.42 6.02
C SER A 57 -11.22 -4.24 7.20
N THR A 58 -9.92 -4.11 6.91
CA THR A 58 -8.91 -3.84 7.95
C THR A 58 -9.04 -2.45 8.57
N ALA A 59 -9.78 -1.56 7.91
CA ALA A 59 -10.05 -0.20 8.35
C ALA A 59 -11.55 -0.02 8.61
N ASN A 60 -11.88 0.78 9.64
CA ASN A 60 -13.26 1.08 9.99
C ASN A 60 -13.80 2.23 9.15
N TYR A 61 -14.80 1.96 8.31
CA TYR A 61 -15.48 2.98 7.50
C TYR A 61 -16.89 3.30 7.99
N SER A 62 -17.26 2.90 9.20
CA SER A 62 -18.61 3.09 9.74
C SER A 62 -19.01 4.56 9.87
N PHE A 63 -18.04 5.47 9.98
CA PHE A 63 -18.26 6.92 10.06
C PHE A 63 -18.72 7.54 8.73
N VAL A 64 -18.61 6.81 7.63
CA VAL A 64 -19.09 7.24 6.31
C VAL A 64 -20.56 6.88 6.17
N GLU A 65 -21.41 7.92 6.19
CA GLU A 65 -22.87 7.78 6.09
C GLU A 65 -23.31 7.38 4.67
N ASP A 66 -22.64 7.91 3.64
CA ASP A 66 -22.89 7.54 2.24
C ASP A 66 -22.51 6.07 1.99
N GLU A 67 -23.52 5.24 1.77
CA GLU A 67 -23.34 3.82 1.51
C GLU A 67 -22.52 3.53 0.25
N THR A 68 -22.67 4.33 -0.80
CA THR A 68 -21.92 4.17 -2.06
C THR A 68 -20.44 4.42 -1.81
N LEU A 69 -20.13 5.51 -1.11
CA LEU A 69 -18.76 5.89 -0.76
C LEU A 69 -18.12 4.86 0.18
N ARG A 70 -18.87 4.41 1.18
CA ARG A 70 -18.43 3.37 2.11
C ARG A 70 -18.13 2.05 1.39
N ASN A 71 -18.99 1.63 0.46
CA ASN A 71 -18.78 0.42 -0.33
C ASN A 71 -17.55 0.56 -1.25
N GLN A 72 -17.30 1.74 -1.80
CA GLN A 72 -16.09 2.03 -2.57
C GLN A 72 -14.83 1.88 -1.70
N LEU A 73 -14.81 2.45 -0.49
CA LEU A 73 -13.69 2.31 0.45
C LEU A 73 -13.43 0.85 0.84
N ILE A 74 -14.48 0.06 1.10
CA ILE A 74 -14.36 -1.38 1.39
C ILE A 74 -13.80 -2.13 0.17
N SER A 75 -14.27 -1.81 -1.03
CA SER A 75 -13.75 -2.39 -2.27
C SER A 75 -12.27 -2.07 -2.48
N ASP A 76 -11.86 -0.82 -2.28
CA ASP A 76 -10.47 -0.40 -2.40
C ASP A 76 -9.58 -1.06 -1.34
N ASN A 77 -10.10 -1.28 -0.12
CA ASN A 77 -9.40 -2.04 0.91
C ASN A 77 -9.17 -3.49 0.48
N ARG A 78 -10.18 -4.15 -0.09
CA ARG A 78 -10.07 -5.52 -0.61
C ARG A 78 -9.07 -5.61 -1.75
N GLU A 79 -9.11 -4.67 -2.70
CA GLU A 79 -8.12 -4.62 -3.79
C GLU A 79 -6.69 -4.42 -3.27
N MET A 80 -6.50 -3.52 -2.29
CA MET A 80 -5.20 -3.39 -1.60
C MET A 80 -4.72 -4.73 -1.03
N LEU A 81 -5.60 -5.49 -0.36
CA LEU A 81 -5.23 -6.80 0.20
C LEU A 81 -4.99 -7.86 -0.88
N ARG A 82 -5.70 -7.81 -2.01
CA ARG A 82 -5.46 -8.68 -3.16
C ARG A 82 -4.03 -8.52 -3.71
N TYR A 83 -3.52 -7.29 -3.79
CA TYR A 83 -2.11 -7.00 -4.14
C TYR A 83 -1.13 -7.33 -3.01
N ARG A 84 -1.56 -7.34 -1.75
CA ARG A 84 -0.71 -7.78 -0.63
C ARG A 84 -0.46 -9.30 -0.65
N PHE A 85 -1.50 -10.08 -0.95
CA PHE A 85 -1.46 -11.55 -0.86
C PHE A 85 -1.16 -12.24 -2.18
N GLY A 86 -1.26 -11.53 -3.33
CA GLY A 86 -0.99 -12.10 -4.64
C GLY A 86 -2.07 -13.10 -5.07
N THR A 87 -3.32 -12.64 -5.12
CA THR A 87 -4.53 -13.40 -5.48
C THR A 87 -4.65 -13.68 -7.00
N ARG A 88 -5.68 -14.40 -7.44
CA ARG A 88 -5.82 -14.97 -8.81
C ARG A 88 -5.54 -14.03 -10.00
N SER A 89 -5.73 -12.72 -9.84
CA SER A 89 -5.47 -11.70 -10.89
C SER A 89 -4.33 -10.74 -10.53
N HIS A 90 -3.72 -10.88 -9.35
CA HIS A 90 -2.77 -9.94 -8.80
C HIS A 90 -1.47 -10.64 -8.39
N ARG A 91 -0.35 -10.04 -8.76
CA ARG A 91 0.94 -10.39 -8.14
C ARG A 91 1.12 -9.56 -6.87
N VAL A 92 1.97 -10.03 -5.96
CA VAL A 92 2.40 -9.20 -4.84
C VAL A 92 3.07 -7.94 -5.39
N ASP A 93 2.47 -6.78 -5.14
CA ASP A 93 2.94 -5.50 -5.69
C ASP A 93 2.80 -4.39 -4.65
N PHE A 94 3.94 -3.97 -4.10
CA PHE A 94 3.97 -2.95 -3.04
C PHE A 94 3.48 -1.59 -3.52
N PHE A 95 3.75 -1.22 -4.78
CA PHE A 95 3.35 0.08 -5.30
C PHE A 95 1.84 0.15 -5.50
N GLU A 96 1.21 -0.94 -5.96
CA GLU A 96 -0.25 -1.03 -6.02
C GLU A 96 -0.88 -0.99 -4.63
N VAL A 97 -0.28 -1.65 -3.63
CA VAL A 97 -0.73 -1.51 -2.23
C VAL A 97 -0.66 -0.04 -1.78
N CYS A 98 0.43 0.67 -2.06
CA CYS A 98 0.53 2.10 -1.77
C CYS A 98 -0.49 2.95 -2.56
N ARG A 99 -0.80 2.58 -3.81
CA ARG A 99 -1.81 3.27 -4.63
C ARG A 99 -3.19 3.17 -4.00
N TYR A 100 -3.65 1.95 -3.69
CA TYR A 100 -4.97 1.76 -3.07
C TYR A 100 -5.04 2.34 -1.66
N ALA A 101 -3.96 2.26 -0.89
CA ALA A 101 -3.89 2.93 0.42
C ALA A 101 -4.08 4.44 0.28
N LEU A 102 -3.41 5.08 -0.68
CA LEU A 102 -3.56 6.51 -0.91
C LEU A 102 -4.97 6.90 -1.38
N LEU A 103 -5.58 6.11 -2.29
CA LEU A 103 -6.95 6.33 -2.74
C LEU A 103 -7.94 6.31 -1.57
N GLN A 104 -7.83 5.30 -0.69
CA GLN A 104 -8.65 5.20 0.52
C GLN A 104 -8.44 6.43 1.42
N MET A 105 -7.18 6.80 1.70
CA MET A 105 -6.87 7.95 2.56
C MET A 105 -7.38 9.27 1.98
N GLU A 106 -7.23 9.48 0.68
CA GLU A 106 -7.68 10.70 0.01
C GLU A 106 -9.20 10.83 0.06
N LEU A 107 -9.92 9.76 -0.25
CA LEU A 107 -11.38 9.75 -0.22
C LEU A 107 -11.93 9.95 1.20
N MET A 108 -11.30 9.34 2.21
CA MET A 108 -11.65 9.56 3.62
C MET A 108 -11.44 11.03 4.05
N LEU A 109 -10.34 11.66 3.62
CA LEU A 109 -10.08 13.07 3.93
C LEU A 109 -11.07 13.99 3.23
N ASN A 110 -11.43 13.71 1.98
CA ASN A 110 -12.43 14.50 1.25
C ASN A 110 -13.76 14.46 2.00
N TYR A 111 -14.24 13.26 2.32
CA TYR A 111 -15.47 13.08 3.08
C TYR A 111 -15.44 13.79 4.44
N TYR A 112 -14.33 13.67 5.17
CA TYR A 112 -14.17 14.32 6.47
C TYR A 112 -14.29 15.85 6.36
N PHE A 113 -13.61 16.47 5.39
CA PHE A 113 -13.66 17.92 5.23
C PHE A 113 -14.98 18.41 4.62
N ASP A 114 -15.60 17.64 3.72
CA ASP A 114 -16.95 17.93 3.20
C ASP A 114 -18.00 17.92 4.32
N ARG A 115 -17.83 17.07 5.34
CA ARG A 115 -18.73 16.98 6.49
C ARG A 115 -18.46 18.06 7.55
N THR A 116 -17.19 18.40 7.77
CA THR A 116 -16.79 19.28 8.89
C THR A 116 -16.69 20.75 8.54
N CYS A 117 -16.52 21.09 7.26
CA CYS A 117 -16.53 22.48 6.79
C CYS A 117 -17.89 22.84 6.20
N VAL A 118 -18.33 24.07 6.44
CA VAL A 118 -19.55 24.63 5.86
C VAL A 118 -19.37 24.84 4.35
N ASP A 119 -18.20 25.29 3.94
CA ASP A 119 -17.84 25.50 2.55
C ASP A 119 -16.32 25.36 2.30
N ILE A 120 -15.93 25.55 1.03
CA ILE A 120 -14.54 25.45 0.61
C ILE A 120 -13.67 26.58 1.19
N GLU A 121 -14.22 27.75 1.49
CA GLU A 121 -13.45 28.87 2.02
C GLU A 121 -13.04 28.62 3.46
N GLU A 122 -13.91 28.02 4.28
CA GLU A 122 -13.56 27.58 5.63
C GLU A 122 -12.37 26.59 5.61
N LEU A 123 -12.38 25.63 4.69
CA LEU A 123 -11.26 24.70 4.55
C LEU A 123 -9.97 25.41 4.13
N LYS A 124 -10.04 26.39 3.23
CA LYS A 124 -8.88 27.21 2.85
C LYS A 124 -8.33 27.99 4.03
N GLU A 125 -9.18 28.56 4.88
CA GLU A 125 -8.77 29.25 6.11
C GLU A 125 -8.07 28.31 7.09
N ARG A 126 -8.63 27.11 7.33
CA ARG A 126 -8.00 26.07 8.16
C ARG A 126 -6.62 25.67 7.63
N ILE A 127 -6.52 25.48 6.31
CA ILE A 127 -5.25 25.19 5.64
C ILE A 127 -4.23 26.33 5.81
N GLN A 128 -4.65 27.58 5.67
CA GLN A 128 -3.78 28.74 5.87
C GLN A 128 -3.36 28.89 7.33
N GLY A 129 -4.23 28.55 8.29
CA GLY A 129 -3.89 28.49 9.71
C GLY A 129 -2.81 27.44 9.99
N ALA A 130 -2.88 26.27 9.35
CA ALA A 130 -1.89 25.21 9.47
C ALA A 130 -0.57 25.53 8.74
N ASN A 131 -0.65 26.20 7.58
CA ASN A 131 0.50 26.59 6.77
C ASN A 131 0.25 27.93 6.04
N PRO A 132 0.67 29.06 6.63
CA PRO A 132 0.41 30.40 6.07
C PRO A 132 1.07 30.68 4.72
N LYS A 133 2.01 29.84 4.28
CA LYS A 133 2.74 30.01 3.00
C LYS A 133 2.06 29.30 1.83
N LEU A 134 0.95 28.61 2.09
CA LEU A 134 0.27 27.80 1.08
C LEU A 134 -0.72 28.66 0.29
N GLU A 135 -0.55 28.72 -1.02
CA GLU A 135 -1.49 29.41 -1.92
C GLU A 135 -2.75 28.57 -2.12
N THR A 136 -3.90 29.10 -1.72
CA THR A 136 -5.19 28.39 -1.71
C THR A 136 -6.23 28.95 -2.70
N SER A 137 -5.93 30.07 -3.35
CA SER A 137 -6.85 30.84 -4.20
C SER A 137 -7.42 30.04 -5.38
N ASN A 138 -6.67 29.07 -5.90
CA ASN A 138 -7.02 28.31 -7.10
C ASN A 138 -7.87 27.05 -6.85
N TRP A 139 -8.26 26.75 -5.61
CA TRP A 139 -9.01 25.52 -5.30
C TRP A 139 -10.51 25.79 -5.27
N SER A 140 -11.26 25.11 -6.15
CA SER A 140 -12.71 25.30 -6.31
C SER A 140 -13.57 24.23 -5.64
N SER A 141 -12.98 23.15 -5.13
CA SER A 141 -13.65 22.08 -4.40
C SER A 141 -12.69 21.35 -3.46
N VAL A 142 -13.22 20.58 -2.51
CA VAL A 142 -12.41 19.79 -1.56
C VAL A 142 -11.53 18.76 -2.28
N ASP A 143 -12.06 18.14 -3.34
CA ASP A 143 -11.31 17.23 -4.21
C ASP A 143 -10.13 17.91 -4.93
N ALA A 144 -10.26 19.19 -5.28
CA ALA A 144 -9.20 19.95 -5.94
C ALA A 144 -8.04 20.29 -5.01
N ILE A 145 -8.24 20.19 -3.70
CA ILE A 145 -7.19 20.47 -2.72
C ILE A 145 -6.21 19.29 -2.68
N PRO A 146 -4.90 19.54 -2.82
CA PRO A 146 -3.89 18.49 -2.75
C PRO A 146 -3.96 17.71 -1.44
N PHE A 147 -3.81 16.38 -1.53
CA PHE A 147 -3.76 15.48 -0.38
C PHE A 147 -2.83 15.96 0.76
N PHE A 148 -1.63 16.47 0.42
CA PHE A 148 -0.67 16.91 1.44
C PHE A 148 -1.17 18.11 2.25
N ALA A 149 -1.98 18.99 1.64
CA ALA A 149 -2.57 20.14 2.31
C ALA A 149 -3.61 19.66 3.32
N LYS A 150 -4.55 18.82 2.89
CA LYS A 150 -5.55 18.15 3.74
C LYS A 150 -4.92 17.41 4.91
N LEU A 151 -3.89 16.59 4.64
CA LEU A 151 -3.17 15.86 5.69
C LEU A 151 -2.45 16.81 6.66
N SER A 152 -1.83 17.89 6.17
CA SER A 152 -1.13 18.84 7.03
C SER A 152 -2.06 19.60 7.96
N THR A 153 -3.25 19.96 7.45
CA THR A 153 -4.32 20.57 8.25
C THR A 153 -4.80 19.63 9.34
N LEU A 154 -5.13 18.39 8.98
CA LEU A 154 -5.55 17.37 9.96
C LEU A 154 -4.47 17.12 11.02
N VAL A 155 -3.19 17.07 10.63
CA VAL A 155 -2.06 16.93 11.58
C VAL A 155 -1.95 18.12 12.54
N SER A 156 -2.33 19.32 12.11
CA SER A 156 -2.26 20.51 12.96
C SER A 156 -3.41 20.58 13.96
N GLU A 157 -4.56 20.03 13.61
CA GLU A 157 -5.79 20.09 14.39
C GLU A 157 -5.94 18.88 15.31
N GLN A 158 -5.47 17.72 14.86
CA GLN A 158 -5.59 16.46 15.57
C GLN A 158 -4.23 15.92 16.02
N LYS A 159 -4.25 15.03 17.02
CA LYS A 159 -3.06 14.38 17.58
C LYS A 159 -2.52 13.26 16.67
N ILE A 160 -2.33 13.53 15.38
CA ILE A 160 -1.68 12.58 14.47
C ILE A 160 -0.22 12.42 14.87
N THR A 161 0.21 11.17 15.04
CA THR A 161 1.59 10.89 15.41
C THR A 161 2.54 11.23 14.25
N PRO A 162 3.76 11.75 14.53
CA PRO A 162 4.76 11.97 13.49
C PRO A 162 5.07 10.72 12.66
N LYS A 163 4.95 9.53 13.28
CA LYS A 163 5.16 8.24 12.63
C LYS A 163 4.08 7.94 11.59
N LEU A 164 2.81 8.18 11.90
CA LEU A 164 1.71 8.03 10.95
C LEU A 164 1.89 9.01 9.79
N LYS A 165 2.11 10.30 10.08
CA LYS A 165 2.37 11.32 9.05
C LYS A 165 3.48 10.92 8.08
N ASN A 166 4.63 10.50 8.60
CA ASN A 166 5.76 10.09 7.76
C ASN A 166 5.45 8.86 6.91
N THR A 167 4.68 7.91 7.45
CA THR A 167 4.25 6.71 6.72
C THR A 167 3.33 7.08 5.56
N VAL A 168 2.35 7.93 5.82
CA VAL A 168 1.41 8.43 4.80
C VAL A 168 2.13 9.23 3.70
N GLU A 169 3.07 10.09 4.06
CA GLU A 169 3.89 10.80 3.06
C GLU A 169 4.76 9.84 2.23
N ASN A 170 5.32 8.79 2.83
CA ASN A 170 6.07 7.77 2.08
C ASN A 170 5.17 6.98 1.13
N ILE A 171 3.94 6.64 1.52
CA ILE A 171 2.93 6.02 0.65
C ILE A 171 2.65 6.91 -0.56
N ARG A 172 2.39 8.21 -0.32
CA ARG A 172 2.17 9.21 -1.39
C ARG A 172 3.35 9.29 -2.35
N LYS A 173 4.57 9.33 -1.82
CA LYS A 173 5.80 9.36 -2.62
C LYS A 173 6.01 8.08 -3.42
N ALA A 174 5.75 6.90 -2.84
CA ALA A 174 5.87 5.61 -3.52
C ALA A 174 4.91 5.52 -4.71
N ARG A 175 3.65 5.91 -4.52
CA ARG A 175 2.65 6.00 -5.60
C ARG A 175 3.12 6.95 -6.72
N ASN A 176 3.61 8.14 -6.36
CA ASN A 176 4.10 9.10 -7.35
C ASN A 176 5.37 8.62 -8.08
N HIS A 177 6.25 7.90 -7.39
CA HIS A 177 7.45 7.31 -7.99
C HIS A 177 7.10 6.29 -9.08
N GLN A 178 6.10 5.44 -8.84
CA GLN A 178 5.57 4.50 -9.83
C GLN A 178 4.95 5.24 -11.03
N SER A 179 4.12 6.27 -10.79
CA SER A 179 3.42 7.01 -11.84
C SER A 179 4.35 7.82 -12.76
N HIS A 180 5.44 8.37 -12.22
CA HIS A 180 6.36 9.21 -12.97
C HIS A 180 7.60 8.47 -13.51
N ARG A 181 7.62 7.12 -13.47
CA ARG A 181 8.80 6.31 -13.82
C ARG A 181 10.07 6.87 -13.17
N GLY A 182 9.99 7.10 -11.86
CA GLY A 182 10.86 8.02 -11.15
C GLY A 182 12.33 7.87 -11.52
N THR A 183 12.94 8.98 -11.92
CA THR A 183 14.39 9.09 -12.08
C THR A 183 15.10 8.86 -10.74
N ASP A 184 16.27 8.23 -10.76
CA ASP A 184 17.09 7.82 -9.60
C ASP A 184 17.44 8.95 -8.60
N ALA A 185 17.11 10.22 -8.90
CA ALA A 185 17.46 11.40 -8.11
C ALA A 185 16.91 11.43 -6.67
N ASN A 186 15.93 10.58 -6.36
CA ASN A 186 15.29 10.46 -5.05
C ASN A 186 15.74 9.23 -4.24
N ILE A 187 16.61 8.39 -4.80
CA ILE A 187 17.12 7.19 -4.14
C ILE A 187 18.59 7.44 -3.79
N VAL A 188 18.98 7.05 -2.59
CA VAL A 188 20.39 7.08 -2.14
C VAL A 188 20.89 5.66 -1.94
N ASP A 189 22.20 5.51 -1.98
CA ASP A 189 22.85 4.26 -1.54
C ASP A 189 22.60 4.07 -0.03
N ILE A 190 21.73 3.11 0.28
CA ILE A 190 21.26 2.83 1.64
C ILE A 190 22.41 2.35 2.52
N GLU A 191 23.26 1.47 2.00
CA GLU A 191 24.39 0.91 2.75
C GLU A 191 25.43 1.99 3.04
N ALA A 192 25.83 2.75 2.01
CA ALA A 192 26.82 3.82 2.17
C ALA A 192 26.32 4.90 3.15
N TYR A 193 25.04 5.30 3.05
CA TYR A 193 24.47 6.30 3.95
C TYR A 193 24.36 5.76 5.39
N GLN A 194 23.95 4.50 5.58
CA GLN A 194 23.93 3.86 6.90
C GLN A 194 25.32 3.80 7.54
N GLN A 195 26.35 3.40 6.78
CA GLN A 195 27.73 3.38 7.28
C GLN A 195 28.21 4.80 7.63
N GLY A 196 27.83 5.81 6.84
CA GLY A 196 28.10 7.21 7.14
C GLY A 196 27.46 7.67 8.46
N LEU A 197 26.24 7.23 8.76
CA LEU A 197 25.58 7.54 10.03
C LEU A 197 26.22 6.77 11.21
N LEU A 198 26.50 5.47 11.03
CA LEU A 198 27.13 4.63 12.07
C LEU A 198 28.53 5.13 12.44
N SER A 199 29.33 5.56 11.46
CA SER A 199 30.67 6.14 11.70
C SER A 199 30.63 7.45 12.50
N GLN A 200 29.50 8.15 12.49
CA GLN A 200 29.23 9.32 13.33
C GLN A 200 28.69 8.95 14.73
N GLY A 201 28.72 7.67 15.10
CA GLY A 201 28.27 7.16 16.40
C GLY A 201 26.76 7.11 16.58
N LEU A 202 25.98 7.23 15.49
CA LEU A 202 24.52 7.19 15.55
C LEU A 202 24.01 5.76 15.67
N ARG A 203 22.98 5.58 16.50
CA ARG A 203 22.21 4.34 16.55
C ARG A 203 21.01 4.45 15.63
N ILE A 204 20.93 3.54 14.67
CA ILE A 204 19.91 3.50 13.64
C ILE A 204 19.03 2.27 13.92
N ALA A 205 17.73 2.49 14.05
CA ALA A 205 16.73 1.44 14.12
C ALA A 205 16.55 0.77 12.76
N GLU A 206 15.90 -0.38 12.76
CA GLU A 206 15.71 -1.18 11.55
C GLU A 206 14.96 -0.40 10.45
N ASP A 207 14.01 0.46 10.81
CA ASP A 207 13.27 1.28 9.85
C ASP A 207 13.98 2.59 9.48
N GLY A 208 15.25 2.73 9.85
CA GLY A 208 16.10 3.88 9.57
C GLY A 208 15.91 5.06 10.53
N ASP A 209 15.03 4.95 11.53
CA ASP A 209 14.90 5.99 12.55
C ASP A 209 16.15 6.03 13.44
N ILE A 210 16.63 7.24 13.72
CA ILE A 210 17.73 7.46 14.64
C ILE A 210 17.16 7.64 16.05
N ASP A 211 17.82 7.06 17.05
CA ASP A 211 17.53 7.38 18.45
C ASP A 211 18.03 8.79 18.78
N TRP A 212 17.18 9.77 18.49
CA TRP A 212 17.48 11.18 18.69
C TRP A 212 17.73 11.52 20.16
N LYS A 213 17.15 10.79 21.11
CA LYS A 213 17.36 11.05 22.54
C LYS A 213 18.78 10.65 22.94
N ALA A 214 19.22 9.48 22.51
CA ALA A 214 20.59 9.03 22.74
C ALA A 214 21.61 9.92 21.99
N ALA A 215 21.27 10.36 20.77
CA ALA A 215 22.11 11.25 19.98
C ALA A 215 22.29 12.61 20.70
N VAL A 216 21.21 13.31 21.05
CA VAL A 216 21.29 14.65 21.68
C VAL A 216 21.98 14.64 23.06
N ALA A 217 21.95 13.51 23.78
CA ALA A 217 22.65 13.36 25.05
C ALA A 217 24.19 13.41 24.90
N ASN A 218 24.72 13.15 23.70
CA ASN A 218 26.13 13.28 23.40
C ASN A 218 26.45 14.70 22.90
N LYS A 219 27.16 15.49 23.73
CA LYS A 219 27.43 16.91 23.49
C LYS A 219 28.32 17.18 22.27
N ASP A 220 29.17 16.23 21.89
CA ASP A 220 30.14 16.40 20.79
C ASP A 220 29.50 16.36 19.40
N THR A 221 28.23 15.98 19.33
CA THR A 221 27.56 15.62 18.07
C THR A 221 26.21 16.34 17.87
N ASN A 222 25.76 17.14 18.84
CA ASN A 222 24.45 17.80 18.86
C ASN A 222 24.17 18.73 17.66
N GLY A 223 25.18 19.49 17.20
CA GLY A 223 25.05 20.39 16.03
C GLY A 223 24.88 19.63 14.71
N THR A 224 25.61 18.53 14.55
CA THR A 224 25.54 17.64 13.38
C THR A 224 24.19 16.94 13.28
N TYR A 225 23.54 16.63 14.41
CA TYR A 225 22.27 15.92 14.43
C TYR A 225 21.06 16.74 13.97
N THR A 226 20.99 18.01 14.35
CA THR A 226 19.90 18.88 13.88
C THR A 226 20.01 19.08 12.36
N ALA A 227 21.23 19.20 11.85
CA ALA A 227 21.50 19.29 10.41
C ALA A 227 21.09 18.01 9.66
N ILE A 228 21.46 16.82 10.16
CA ILE A 228 21.05 15.54 9.54
C ILE A 228 19.54 15.38 9.55
N ARG A 229 18.88 15.62 10.69
CA ARG A 229 17.42 15.45 10.83
C ARG A 229 16.62 16.30 9.86
N GLN A 230 17.14 17.48 9.50
CA GLN A 230 16.51 18.40 8.55
C GLN A 230 17.07 18.25 7.12
N SER A 231 18.09 17.41 6.92
CA SER A 231 18.75 17.26 5.63
C SER A 231 17.84 16.57 4.61
N PRO A 232 17.80 17.05 3.35
CA PRO A 232 17.13 16.35 2.26
C PRO A 232 17.61 14.90 2.10
N ASP A 233 18.89 14.64 2.32
CA ASP A 233 19.48 13.30 2.16
C ASP A 233 18.97 12.30 3.19
N TYR A 234 18.75 12.73 4.45
CA TYR A 234 18.14 11.86 5.45
C TYR A 234 16.69 11.49 5.08
N TYR A 235 15.92 12.44 4.51
CA TYR A 235 14.58 12.13 4.01
C TYR A 235 14.62 11.18 2.80
N LYS A 236 15.59 11.34 1.89
CA LYS A 236 15.78 10.42 0.76
C LYS A 236 16.20 9.03 1.24
N PHE A 237 17.09 8.94 2.22
CA PHE A 237 17.47 7.69 2.86
C PHE A 237 16.28 6.94 3.45
N LYS A 238 15.47 7.62 4.28
CA LYS A 238 14.26 7.04 4.88
C LYS A 238 13.26 6.56 3.82
N PHE A 239 13.12 7.29 2.72
CA PHE A 239 12.25 6.88 1.61
C PHE A 239 12.83 5.70 0.81
N SER A 240 14.13 5.70 0.54
CA SER A 240 14.82 4.59 -0.15
C SER A 240 14.66 3.30 0.65
N LEU A 241 14.87 3.35 1.97
CA LEU A 241 14.68 2.21 2.86
C LEU A 241 13.21 1.72 2.88
N PHE A 242 12.25 2.64 2.75
CA PHE A 242 10.84 2.28 2.64
C PHE A 242 10.53 1.53 1.34
N LEU A 243 11.14 1.93 0.21
CA LEU A 243 11.00 1.25 -1.07
C LEU A 243 11.70 -0.11 -1.08
N GLU A 244 12.87 -0.22 -0.48
CA GLU A 244 13.61 -1.49 -0.39
C GLU A 244 12.87 -2.49 0.50
N LYS A 245 12.44 -2.07 1.70
CA LYS A 245 11.81 -2.95 2.67
C LYS A 245 10.38 -3.32 2.36
N GLN A 246 9.70 -2.53 1.53
CA GLN A 246 8.30 -2.72 1.16
C GLN A 246 7.41 -3.09 2.36
N PRO A 247 7.32 -2.24 3.41
CA PRO A 247 6.70 -2.60 4.68
C PRO A 247 5.16 -2.62 4.59
N PHE A 248 4.59 -3.64 3.93
CA PHE A 248 3.17 -3.80 3.68
C PHE A 248 2.29 -3.58 4.91
N ASP A 249 2.62 -4.23 6.02
CA ASP A 249 1.81 -4.17 7.25
C ASP A 249 1.85 -2.77 7.89
N LYS A 250 2.88 -1.97 7.61
CA LYS A 250 2.96 -0.56 8.02
C LYS A 250 2.01 0.30 7.19
N VAL A 251 1.87 0.01 5.90
CA VAL A 251 0.93 0.69 5.00
C VAL A 251 -0.52 0.39 5.39
N ILE A 252 -0.86 -0.89 5.56
CA ILE A 252 -2.21 -1.32 5.94
C ILE A 252 -2.61 -0.72 7.30
N ARG A 253 -1.71 -0.74 8.28
CA ARG A 253 -1.94 -0.10 9.59
C ARG A 253 -2.15 1.40 9.50
N ALA A 254 -1.43 2.10 8.62
CA ALA A 254 -1.61 3.54 8.44
C ALA A 254 -3.01 3.90 7.93
N VAL A 255 -3.59 3.08 7.02
CA VAL A 255 -4.98 3.26 6.57
C VAL A 255 -5.95 3.09 7.75
N SER A 256 -5.78 2.01 8.52
CA SER A 256 -6.63 1.69 9.67
C SER A 256 -6.53 2.73 10.79
N GLU A 257 -5.32 3.20 11.10
CA GLU A 257 -5.08 4.26 12.10
C GLU A 257 -5.73 5.58 11.67
N LEU A 258 -5.59 5.98 10.40
CA LEU A 258 -6.24 7.18 9.89
C LEU A 258 -7.77 7.06 9.93
N SER A 259 -8.32 5.93 9.50
CA SER A 259 -9.76 5.68 9.56
C SER A 259 -10.30 5.75 10.99
N THR A 260 -9.57 5.21 11.97
CA THR A 260 -9.93 5.28 13.39
C THR A 260 -9.94 6.71 13.90
N ILE A 261 -8.93 7.50 13.52
CA ILE A 261 -8.82 8.92 13.89
C ILE A 261 -10.04 9.70 13.36
N LEU A 262 -10.40 9.48 12.10
CA LEU A 262 -11.55 10.14 11.45
C LEU A 262 -12.90 9.64 11.97
N SER A 263 -12.95 8.44 12.57
CA SER A 263 -14.18 7.87 13.15
C SER A 263 -14.50 8.37 14.55
N ASN A 264 -13.52 8.90 15.28
CA ASN A 264 -13.67 9.33 16.66
C ASN A 264 -14.15 10.79 16.81
N GLU A 265 -14.57 11.43 15.71
CA GLU A 265 -15.18 12.77 15.63
C GLU A 265 -16.59 12.70 15.03
#